data_AF-A0A564SN36-F1
#
_entry.id   AF-A0A564SN36-F1
#
_cell.length_a   1.000
_cell.length_b   1.000
_cell.length_c   1.000
_cell.angle_alpha   90.00
_cell.angle_beta   90.00
_cell.angle_gamma   90.00
#
_symmetry.space_group_name_H-M   'P 1'
#
loop_
_entity.id
_entity.type
_entity.pdbx_description
1 polymer ?
#
loop_
_entity_poly.entity_id
_entity_poly.type
_entity_poly.pdbx_seq_one_letter_code
_entity_poly.pdbx_strand_id
1 'polypeptide(L)'
;MRVGLGYDVHKLVEGRDLIIGGVQIPYEKGLLGHSDADVLLHAIMDALLGAAALGDIGKHFPDTDSKYKGISSIKLLEYVRELIDDELYVVGNIDATIIAQRPKMAPYIEQMKKNVADALAIEVSQVNIKATTEEGLGFTGGGEGISAQAIASLETIVNYSYGVGPADVSSGCAGSCGGCTGCSGCQNP
;
A
#
# COMPACT_ATOMS: atom_id res chain seq x y z
N MET A 1 -4.35 -3.87 -12.53
CA MET A 1 -4.66 -3.31 -11.20
C MET A 1 -5.11 -4.39 -10.23
N ARG A 2 -4.49 -4.43 -9.05
CA ARG A 2 -4.92 -5.19 -7.87
C ARG A 2 -5.14 -4.21 -6.73
N VAL A 3 -6.03 -4.54 -5.79
CA VAL A 3 -6.35 -3.68 -4.65
C VAL A 3 -6.36 -4.52 -3.39
N GLY A 4 -5.79 -3.98 -2.32
CA GLY A 4 -5.80 -4.58 -1.00
C GLY A 4 -6.30 -3.60 0.04
N LEU A 5 -6.91 -4.16 1.08
CA LEU A 5 -7.39 -3.46 2.27
C LEU A 5 -6.59 -3.99 3.45
N GLY A 6 -6.10 -3.09 4.28
CA GLY A 6 -5.50 -3.41 5.57
C GLY A 6 -6.21 -2.69 6.70
N TYR A 7 -6.21 -3.35 7.85
CA TYR A 7 -6.79 -2.85 9.08
C TYR A 7 -5.92 -3.28 10.24
N ASP A 8 -5.64 -2.37 11.15
CA ASP A 8 -4.95 -2.71 12.39
C ASP A 8 -5.50 -1.89 13.57
N VAL A 9 -5.32 -2.42 14.78
CA VAL A 9 -5.75 -1.79 16.02
C VAL A 9 -4.81 -2.13 17.17
N HIS A 10 -4.39 -1.09 17.89
CA HIS A 10 -3.55 -1.24 19.08
C HIS A 10 -4.17 -0.55 20.29
N LYS A 11 -4.01 -1.18 21.45
CA LYS A 11 -4.44 -0.65 22.75
C LYS A 11 -3.50 0.49 23.19
N LEU A 12 -4.06 1.57 23.72
CA LEU A 12 -3.29 2.65 24.35
C LEU A 12 -2.96 2.30 25.80
N VAL A 13 -1.69 2.45 26.18
CA VAL A 13 -1.17 2.19 27.53
C VAL A 13 -0.23 3.30 27.98
N GLU A 14 -0.13 3.50 29.29
CA GLU A 14 0.82 4.44 29.88
C GLU A 14 2.25 3.90 29.82
N GLY A 15 3.24 4.81 29.86
CA GLY A 15 4.67 4.43 29.91
C GLY A 15 5.25 3.93 28.59
N ARG A 16 4.59 4.21 27.46
CA ARG A 16 5.10 3.96 26.11
C ARG A 16 5.03 5.22 25.26
N ASP A 17 5.97 5.31 24.32
CA ASP A 17 5.93 6.33 23.27
C ASP A 17 4.80 6.04 22.27
N LEU A 18 4.11 7.09 21.82
CA LEU A 18 3.15 6.99 20.74
C LEU A 18 3.87 7.17 19.41
N ILE A 19 3.98 6.09 18.63
CA ILE A 19 4.60 6.10 17.31
C ILE A 19 3.53 5.75 16.27
N ILE A 20 3.32 6.63 15.30
CA ILE A 20 2.37 6.43 14.19
C ILE A 20 3.00 6.97 12.91
N GLY A 21 2.97 6.20 11.82
CA GLY A 21 3.62 6.54 10.55
C GLY A 21 5.11 6.82 10.66
N GLY A 22 5.82 6.18 11.59
CA GLY A 22 7.23 6.43 11.90
C GLY A 22 7.49 7.77 12.60
N VAL A 23 6.46 8.42 13.14
CA VAL A 23 6.57 9.69 13.85
C VAL A 23 6.24 9.49 15.32
N GLN A 24 7.15 9.91 16.21
CA GLN A 24 6.87 9.97 17.64
C GLN A 24 6.01 11.19 17.94
N ILE A 25 4.81 10.96 18.46
CA ILE A 25 3.82 11.98 18.78
C ILE A 25 3.84 12.22 20.30
N PRO A 26 4.04 13.46 20.78
CA PRO A 26 3.95 13.77 22.21
C PRO A 26 2.55 13.48 22.75
N TYR A 27 2.44 12.46 23.60
CA TYR A 27 1.19 12.05 24.24
C TYR A 27 1.45 11.28 25.53
N GLU A 28 0.50 11.30 26.48
CA GLU A 28 0.63 10.62 27.77
C GLU A 28 0.60 9.08 27.69
N LYS A 29 0.15 8.52 26.57
CA LYS A 29 0.02 7.09 26.31
C LYS A 29 0.63 6.73 24.97
N GLY A 30 1.08 5.48 24.83
CA GLY A 30 1.59 4.90 23.59
C GLY A 30 0.86 3.61 23.23
N LEU A 31 1.15 3.07 22.04
CA LEU A 31 0.49 1.86 21.54
C LEU A 31 1.18 0.60 22.07
N LEU A 32 0.37 -0.39 22.47
CA LEU A 32 0.83 -1.69 22.96
C LEU A 32 1.00 -2.66 21.79
N GLY A 33 2.22 -3.13 21.58
CA GLY A 33 2.57 -4.18 20.62
C GLY A 33 3.98 -4.74 20.85
N HIS A 34 4.32 -5.79 20.09
CA HIS A 34 5.64 -6.44 20.15
C HIS A 34 6.76 -5.59 19.50
N SER A 35 6.42 -4.85 18.44
CA SER A 35 7.25 -3.83 17.78
C SER A 35 7.07 -2.44 18.43
N ASP A 36 7.43 -1.37 17.71
CA ASP A 36 7.03 0.01 18.01
C ASP A 36 5.52 0.26 17.95
N ALA A 37 4.73 -0.76 17.55
CA ALA A 37 3.26 -0.78 17.58
C ALA A 37 2.62 0.29 16.69
N ASP A 38 3.23 0.55 15.53
CA ASP A 38 2.77 1.54 14.58
C ASP A 38 1.57 1.03 13.77
N VAL A 39 0.38 1.31 14.30
CA VAL A 39 -0.91 0.88 13.74
C VAL A 39 -1.11 1.33 12.28
N LEU A 40 -0.59 2.50 11.89
CA LEU A 40 -0.74 3.00 10.53
C LEU A 40 0.10 2.18 9.55
N LEU A 41 1.37 1.95 9.89
CA LEU A 41 2.27 1.20 9.01
C LEU A 41 1.85 -0.26 8.90
N HIS A 42 1.36 -0.86 9.98
CA HIS A 42 0.78 -2.20 9.96
C HIS A 42 -0.41 -2.30 9.00
N ALA A 43 -1.37 -1.38 9.08
CA ALA A 43 -2.49 -1.34 8.15
C ALA A 43 -2.03 -1.19 6.68
N ILE A 44 -1.02 -0.35 6.42
CA ILE A 44 -0.47 -0.18 5.07
C ILE A 44 0.21 -1.46 4.57
N MET A 45 1.01 -2.13 5.43
CA MET A 45 1.66 -3.39 5.10
C MET A 45 0.64 -4.47 4.74
N ASP A 46 -0.42 -4.64 5.54
CA ASP A 46 -1.50 -5.59 5.24
C ASP A 46 -2.22 -5.27 3.92
N ALA A 47 -2.45 -3.99 3.63
CA ALA A 47 -3.05 -3.58 2.36
C ALA A 47 -2.16 -3.97 1.17
N LEU A 48 -0.85 -3.77 1.26
CA LEU A 48 0.11 -4.13 0.20
C LEU A 48 0.24 -5.64 0.03
N LEU A 49 0.43 -6.37 1.13
CA LEU A 49 0.54 -7.84 1.11
C LEU A 49 -0.76 -8.48 0.60
N GLY A 50 -1.91 -7.95 1.02
CA GLY A 50 -3.22 -8.38 0.53
C GLY A 50 -3.41 -8.10 -0.96
N ALA A 51 -3.01 -6.93 -1.45
CA ALA A 51 -3.06 -6.60 -2.88
C ALA A 51 -2.21 -7.58 -3.72
N ALA A 52 -1.03 -7.96 -3.23
CA ALA A 52 -0.14 -8.93 -3.87
C ALA A 52 -0.52 -10.41 -3.63
N ALA A 53 -1.54 -10.69 -2.82
CA ALA A 53 -1.93 -12.04 -2.39
C ALA A 53 -0.82 -12.82 -1.65
N LEU A 54 0.04 -12.11 -0.90
CA LEU A 54 1.15 -12.68 -0.13
C LEU A 54 0.77 -13.10 1.30
N GLY A 55 -0.48 -12.88 1.71
CA GLY A 55 -0.97 -13.11 3.06
C GLY A 55 -1.06 -11.81 3.84
N ASP A 56 -0.71 -11.87 5.13
CA ASP A 56 -0.80 -10.77 6.10
C ASP A 56 0.52 -10.59 6.87
N ILE A 57 0.59 -9.53 7.66
CA ILE A 57 1.75 -9.20 8.49
C ILE A 57 2.13 -10.32 9.45
N GLY A 58 1.16 -11.07 10.01
CA GLY A 58 1.40 -12.13 10.99
C GLY A 58 2.11 -13.34 10.39
N LYS A 59 1.89 -13.62 9.10
CA LYS A 59 2.60 -14.65 8.35
C LYS A 59 4.08 -14.29 8.11
N HIS A 60 4.36 -13.02 7.82
CA HIS A 60 5.71 -12.56 7.49
C HIS A 60 6.54 -12.17 8.73
N PHE A 61 5.87 -11.73 9.79
CA PHE A 61 6.50 -11.23 11.02
C PHE A 61 5.79 -11.79 12.26
N PRO A 62 5.96 -13.09 12.55
CA PRO A 62 5.30 -13.72 13.70
C PRO A 62 5.81 -13.14 15.03
N ASP A 63 4.87 -12.82 15.94
CA ASP A 63 5.12 -12.26 17.28
C ASP A 63 6.06 -13.09 18.17
N THR A 64 6.22 -14.39 17.86
CA THR A 64 7.08 -15.31 18.61
C THR A 64 8.56 -15.17 18.27
N ASP A 65 8.91 -14.51 17.16
CA ASP A 65 10.30 -14.34 16.75
C ASP A 65 10.93 -13.14 17.47
N SER A 66 11.92 -13.44 18.30
CA SER A 66 12.70 -12.44 19.04
C SER A 66 13.37 -11.38 18.15
N LYS A 67 13.58 -11.66 16.86
CA LYS A 67 14.18 -10.73 15.89
C LYS A 67 13.38 -9.45 15.70
N TYR A 68 12.05 -9.51 15.86
CA TYR A 68 11.15 -8.38 15.61
C TYR A 68 10.79 -7.59 16.87
N LYS A 69 11.28 -8.03 18.04
CA LYS A 69 11.01 -7.34 19.31
C LYS A 69 11.64 -5.94 19.31
N GLY A 70 10.80 -4.91 19.39
CA GLY A 70 11.25 -3.51 19.38
C GLY A 70 11.82 -3.05 18.04
N ILE A 71 11.58 -3.77 16.94
CA ILE A 71 11.94 -3.31 15.61
C ILE A 71 11.08 -2.10 15.22
N SER A 72 11.64 -1.21 14.40
CA SER A 72 10.85 -0.13 13.81
C SER A 72 9.97 -0.66 12.68
N SER A 73 8.70 -0.28 12.69
CA SER A 73 7.75 -0.66 11.65
C SER A 73 8.09 -0.08 10.27
N ILE A 74 8.90 0.98 10.20
CA ILE A 74 9.46 1.48 8.92
C ILE A 74 10.33 0.43 8.25
N LYS A 75 11.18 -0.28 9.01
CA LYS A 75 12.02 -1.36 8.45
C LYS A 75 11.20 -2.56 8.01
N LEU A 76 10.08 -2.83 8.68
CA LEU A 76 9.14 -3.85 8.26
C LEU A 76 8.48 -3.46 6.94
N LEU A 77 8.09 -2.18 6.80
CA LEU A 77 7.53 -1.65 5.56
C LEU A 77 8.55 -1.70 4.40
N GLU A 78 9.82 -1.39 4.64
CA GLU A 78 10.91 -1.57 3.66
C GLU A 78 11.04 -3.03 3.20
N TYR A 79 10.92 -4.00 4.13
CA TYR A 79 10.93 -5.42 3.76
C TYR A 79 9.68 -5.80 2.96
N VAL A 80 8.50 -5.26 3.31
CA VAL A 80 7.29 -5.47 2.49
C VAL A 80 7.49 -4.89 1.08
N ARG A 81 8.14 -3.72 0.92
CA ARG A 81 8.51 -3.21 -0.40
C ARG A 81 9.31 -4.23 -1.20
N GLU A 82 10.35 -4.81 -0.60
CA GLU A 82 11.17 -5.85 -1.25
C GLU A 82 10.32 -7.04 -1.73
N LEU A 83 9.37 -7.50 -0.92
CA LEU A 83 8.44 -8.57 -1.32
C LEU A 83 7.52 -8.18 -2.49
N ILE A 84 7.05 -6.93 -2.53
CA ILE A 84 6.23 -6.42 -3.63
C ILE A 84 7.06 -6.31 -4.92
N ASP A 85 8.31 -5.85 -4.80
CA ASP A 85 9.27 -5.72 -5.92
C ASP A 85 9.64 -7.10 -6.49
N ASP A 86 9.86 -8.11 -5.64
CA ASP A 86 10.16 -9.50 -6.05
C ASP A 86 9.03 -10.12 -6.89
N GLU A 87 7.78 -9.73 -6.63
CA GLU A 87 6.59 -10.13 -7.39
C GLU A 87 6.32 -9.23 -8.62
N LEU A 88 7.22 -8.28 -8.91
CA LEU A 88 7.16 -7.35 -10.04
C LEU A 88 5.91 -6.45 -10.05
N TYR A 89 5.39 -6.13 -8.87
CA TYR A 89 4.33 -5.15 -8.69
C TYR A 89 4.91 -3.75 -8.48
N VAL A 90 4.16 -2.74 -8.89
CA VAL A 90 4.45 -1.32 -8.63
C VAL A 90 3.30 -0.73 -7.83
N VAL A 91 3.60 0.01 -6.77
CA VAL A 91 2.57 0.70 -5.98
C VAL A 91 1.98 1.83 -6.81
N GLY A 92 0.66 1.79 -7.03
CA GLY A 92 -0.10 2.84 -7.74
C GLY A 92 -0.40 4.01 -6.81
N ASN A 93 -1.18 3.76 -5.76
CA ASN A 93 -1.46 4.73 -4.70
C ASN A 93 -1.80 4.04 -3.38
N ILE A 94 -1.65 4.77 -2.29
CA ILE A 94 -2.04 4.37 -0.94
C ILE A 94 -2.91 5.47 -0.35
N ASP A 95 -4.05 5.08 0.20
CA ASP A 95 -4.92 5.95 1.00
C ASP A 95 -5.19 5.32 2.36
N ALA A 96 -4.80 6.00 3.42
CA ALA A 96 -4.97 5.53 4.78
C ALA A 96 -5.79 6.49 5.64
N THR A 97 -6.41 5.97 6.69
CA THR A 97 -7.18 6.73 7.67
C THR A 97 -6.80 6.26 9.07
N ILE A 98 -6.31 7.17 9.89
CA ILE A 98 -6.09 6.97 11.32
C ILE A 98 -7.38 7.33 12.05
N ILE A 99 -7.85 6.44 12.93
CA ILE A 99 -9.02 6.67 13.76
C ILE A 99 -8.58 6.77 15.22
N ALA A 100 -8.54 7.99 15.74
CA ALA A 100 -8.08 8.30 17.09
C ALA A 100 -8.87 9.47 17.68
N GLN A 101 -9.33 9.34 18.93
CA GLN A 101 -9.97 10.46 19.62
C GLN A 101 -8.98 11.57 19.99
N ARG A 102 -7.77 11.19 20.41
CA ARG A 102 -6.64 12.06 20.77
C ARG A 102 -5.32 11.30 20.55
N PRO A 103 -4.19 11.99 20.35
CA PRO A 103 -4.03 13.44 20.13
C PRO A 103 -4.43 13.87 18.71
N LYS A 104 -4.29 15.16 18.39
CA LYS A 104 -4.52 15.67 17.03
C LYS A 104 -3.42 15.19 16.08
N MET A 105 -3.79 14.47 15.03
CA MET A 105 -2.84 13.93 14.06
C MET A 105 -2.38 14.95 13.01
N ALA A 106 -3.19 15.97 12.70
CA ALA A 106 -2.97 16.92 11.61
C ALA A 106 -1.53 17.50 11.52
N PRO A 107 -0.86 17.90 12.62
CA PRO A 107 0.51 18.42 12.55
C PRO A 107 1.55 17.43 12.05
N TYR A 108 1.27 16.12 12.10
CA TYR A 108 2.21 15.05 11.84
C TYR A 108 1.97 14.34 10.49
N ILE A 109 0.81 14.57 9.86
CA ILE A 109 0.38 13.86 8.65
C ILE A 109 1.39 13.96 7.50
N GLU A 110 1.93 15.15 7.23
CA GLU A 110 2.89 15.33 6.12
C GLU A 110 4.20 14.57 6.38
N GLN A 111 4.64 14.48 7.63
CA GLN A 111 5.83 13.70 7.96
C GLN A 111 5.53 12.19 7.84
N MET A 112 4.35 11.73 8.25
CA MET A 112 3.94 10.33 8.06
C MET A 112 3.91 9.95 6.58
N LYS A 113 3.33 10.82 5.72
CA LYS A 113 3.28 10.60 4.26
C LYS A 113 4.68 10.47 3.69
N LYS A 114 5.59 11.35 4.10
CA LYS A 114 6.99 11.32 3.67
C LYS A 114 7.68 10.02 4.11
N ASN A 115 7.54 9.63 5.36
CA ASN A 115 8.14 8.40 5.87
C ASN A 115 7.66 7.15 5.11
N VAL A 116 6.36 7.06 4.81
CA VAL A 116 5.78 5.97 4.02
C VAL A 116 6.33 5.97 2.59
N ALA A 117 6.35 7.14 1.95
CA ALA A 117 6.86 7.30 0.60
C ALA A 117 8.35 6.93 0.49
N ASP A 118 9.16 7.42 1.43
CA ASP A 118 10.60 7.12 1.50
C ASP A 118 10.85 5.61 1.71
N ALA A 119 10.11 4.97 2.63
CA ALA A 119 10.23 3.53 2.90
C ALA A 119 9.85 2.67 1.68
N LEU A 120 8.78 3.06 0.98
CA LEU A 120 8.29 2.37 -0.22
C LEU A 120 9.01 2.79 -1.51
N ALA A 121 9.94 3.76 -1.45
CA ALA A 121 10.62 4.34 -2.60
C ALA A 121 9.65 4.83 -3.71
N ILE A 122 8.56 5.48 -3.31
CA ILE A 122 7.53 6.04 -4.19
C ILE A 122 7.42 7.56 -4.03
N GLU A 123 6.69 8.21 -4.93
CA GLU A 123 6.42 9.63 -4.82
C GLU A 123 5.43 9.93 -3.68
N VAL A 124 5.67 11.01 -2.92
CA VAL A 124 4.77 11.45 -1.84
C VAL A 124 3.34 11.73 -2.34
N SER A 125 3.19 12.11 -3.61
CA SER A 125 1.89 12.32 -4.26
C SER A 125 1.06 11.03 -4.40
N GLN A 126 1.68 9.86 -4.30
CA GLN A 126 1.01 8.56 -4.32
C GLN A 126 0.49 8.14 -2.94
N VAL A 127 0.81 8.91 -1.88
CA VAL A 127 0.43 8.57 -0.49
C VAL A 127 -0.50 9.63 0.08
N ASN A 128 -1.66 9.20 0.54
CA ASN A 128 -2.60 10.02 1.29
C ASN A 128 -2.88 9.43 2.67
N ILE A 129 -2.87 10.28 3.70
CA ILE A 129 -3.16 9.88 5.08
C ILE A 129 -4.17 10.86 5.65
N LYS A 130 -5.29 10.33 6.12
CA LYS A 130 -6.39 11.05 6.75
C LYS A 130 -6.41 10.73 8.23
N ALA A 131 -7.05 11.58 9.02
CA ALA A 131 -7.33 11.31 10.41
C ALA A 131 -8.76 11.72 10.75
N THR A 132 -9.43 10.92 11.56
CA THR A 132 -10.78 11.20 12.05
C THR A 132 -10.93 10.77 13.51
N THR A 133 -11.88 11.41 14.19
CA THR A 133 -12.38 11.03 15.51
C THR A 133 -13.61 10.13 15.37
N GLU A 134 -13.98 9.42 16.44
CA GLU A 134 -15.25 8.66 16.51
C GLU A 134 -16.29 9.35 17.41
N GLU A 135 -16.13 10.64 17.69
CA GLU A 135 -17.06 11.44 18.50
C GLU A 135 -17.39 10.80 19.87
N GLY A 136 -16.42 10.13 20.49
CA GLY A 136 -16.60 9.44 21.77
C GLY A 136 -17.32 8.09 21.70
N LEU A 137 -17.60 7.57 20.50
CA LEU A 137 -18.19 6.24 20.31
C LEU A 137 -17.12 5.15 20.22
N GLY A 138 -17.43 3.96 20.72
CA GLY A 138 -16.53 2.81 20.62
C GLY A 138 -15.25 2.93 21.44
N PHE A 139 -14.34 1.96 21.25
CA PHE A 139 -13.07 1.89 21.99
C PHE A 139 -12.07 2.97 21.56
N THR A 140 -12.08 3.34 20.27
CA THR A 140 -11.29 4.45 19.71
C THR A 140 -11.81 5.80 20.21
N GLY A 141 -13.13 6.01 20.26
CA GLY A 141 -13.74 7.21 20.83
C GLY A 141 -13.56 7.32 22.35
N GLY A 142 -13.56 6.19 23.06
CA GLY A 142 -13.22 6.12 24.49
C GLY A 142 -11.73 6.34 24.81
N GLY A 143 -10.85 6.38 23.79
CA GLY A 143 -9.41 6.52 23.97
C GLY A 143 -8.74 5.29 24.57
N GLU A 144 -9.35 4.11 24.40
CA GLU A 144 -8.79 2.82 24.83
C GLU A 144 -7.78 2.28 23.82
N GLY A 145 -7.87 2.72 22.57
CA GLY A 145 -6.96 2.33 21.49
C GLY A 145 -7.04 3.27 20.30
N ILE A 146 -6.18 3.02 19.32
CA ILE A 146 -6.17 3.68 18.01
C ILE A 146 -6.25 2.58 16.97
N SER A 147 -7.07 2.82 15.94
CA SER A 147 -7.11 1.94 14.77
C SER A 147 -6.69 2.68 13.51
N ALA A 148 -6.27 1.94 12.51
CA ALA A 148 -5.99 2.46 11.18
C ALA A 148 -6.56 1.55 10.11
N GLN A 149 -6.92 2.17 8.98
CA GLN A 149 -7.34 1.49 7.77
C GLN A 149 -6.49 2.00 6.62
N ALA A 150 -6.12 1.12 5.71
CA ALA A 150 -5.40 1.49 4.50
C ALA A 150 -5.94 0.75 3.29
N ILE A 151 -5.97 1.42 2.15
CA ILE A 151 -6.21 0.82 0.84
C ILE A 151 -4.98 1.08 -0.01
N ALA A 152 -4.47 0.03 -0.65
CA ALA A 152 -3.35 0.11 -1.56
C ALA A 152 -3.76 -0.45 -2.93
N SER A 153 -3.34 0.23 -3.99
CA SER A 153 -3.42 -0.29 -5.35
C SER A 153 -2.04 -0.71 -5.84
N LEU A 154 -1.98 -1.88 -6.47
CA LEU A 154 -0.78 -2.37 -7.15
C LEU A 154 -1.05 -2.50 -8.65
N GLU A 155 -0.09 -2.07 -9.44
CA GLU A 155 -0.06 -2.25 -10.87
C GLU A 155 1.03 -3.25 -11.25
N THR A 156 0.87 -3.84 -12.42
CA THR A 156 1.85 -4.74 -13.03
C THR A 156 2.28 -4.12 -14.35
N ILE A 157 3.48 -4.46 -14.82
CA ILE A 157 3.97 -3.97 -16.10
C ILE A 157 3.03 -4.31 -17.27
N VAL A 158 2.28 -5.42 -17.17
CA VAL A 158 1.28 -5.81 -18.18
C VAL A 158 0.11 -4.82 -18.29
N ASN A 159 -0.18 -4.03 -17.24
CA ASN A 159 -1.23 -3.01 -17.30
C ASN A 159 -0.79 -1.79 -18.14
N TYR A 160 0.52 -1.58 -18.28
CA TYR A 160 1.11 -0.54 -19.12
C TYR A 160 1.63 -1.06 -20.46
N SER A 161 1.61 -2.38 -20.68
CA SER A 161 1.75 -2.91 -22.03
C SER A 161 0.46 -2.61 -22.78
N TYR A 162 0.36 -1.41 -23.33
CA TYR A 162 -0.36 -1.26 -24.58
C TYR A 162 0.26 -2.32 -25.48
N GLY A 163 -0.53 -3.31 -25.86
CA GLY A 163 -0.12 -4.10 -27.00
C GLY A 163 0.20 -3.09 -28.10
N VAL A 164 1.46 -3.07 -28.54
CA VAL A 164 1.72 -3.02 -29.99
C VAL A 164 1.15 -4.33 -30.58
N GLY A 165 -0.14 -4.56 -30.34
CA GLY A 165 -0.98 -5.24 -31.30
C GLY A 165 -1.03 -4.29 -32.48
N PRO A 166 -1.13 -4.83 -33.70
CA PRO A 166 -1.24 -3.99 -34.86
C PRO A 166 -2.40 -3.03 -34.60
N ALA A 167 -2.15 -1.72 -34.67
CA ALA A 167 -3.14 -0.90 -35.34
C ALA A 167 -3.46 -1.69 -36.62
N ASP A 168 -4.70 -2.12 -36.78
CA ASP A 168 -5.20 -2.84 -37.95
C ASP A 168 -4.78 -4.32 -38.11
N VAL A 169 -5.46 -5.23 -37.40
CA VAL A 169 -5.73 -6.59 -37.94
C VAL A 169 -7.22 -6.93 -38.07
N SER A 170 -8.12 -5.98 -37.73
CA SER A 170 -9.54 -6.05 -38.08
C SER A 170 -9.92 -5.22 -39.31
N SER A 171 -9.03 -4.37 -39.84
CA SER A 171 -9.07 -4.11 -41.28
C SER A 171 -8.35 -5.29 -41.92
N GLY A 172 -9.12 -6.35 -42.15
CA GLY A 172 -8.65 -7.39 -43.03
C GLY A 172 -8.10 -6.74 -44.29
N CYS A 173 -7.00 -7.26 -44.80
CA CYS A 173 -6.85 -7.34 -46.24
C CYS A 173 -8.03 -8.19 -46.76
N ALA A 174 -9.23 -7.61 -46.75
CA ALA A 174 -10.34 -8.04 -47.58
C ALA A 174 -9.82 -7.80 -49.00
N GLY A 175 -9.39 -8.89 -49.62
CA GLY A 175 -8.77 -8.90 -50.94
C GLY A 175 -9.54 -8.02 -51.92
N SER A 176 -9.00 -6.84 -52.16
CA SER A 176 -9.17 -6.04 -53.36
C SER A 176 -8.12 -4.93 -53.33
N CYS A 177 -6.84 -5.32 -53.40
CA CYS A 177 -5.83 -4.42 -53.95
C CYS A 177 -6.16 -4.23 -55.43
N GLY A 178 -7.04 -3.27 -55.71
CA GLY A 178 -7.24 -2.74 -57.04
C GLY A 178 -5.94 -2.15 -57.55
N GLY A 179 -5.30 -2.84 -58.49
CA GLY A 179 -4.34 -2.26 -59.42
C GLY A 179 -2.94 -2.00 -58.88
N CYS A 180 -2.14 -3.06 -58.72
CA CYS A 180 -0.71 -2.99 -59.04
C CYS A 180 -0.49 -3.72 -60.37
N THR A 181 -0.43 -2.96 -61.46
CA THR A 181 -0.12 -3.40 -62.83
C THR A 181 1.36 -3.80 -62.97
N GLY A 182 1.80 -4.84 -62.23
CA GLY A 182 3.20 -5.26 -62.28
C GLY A 182 3.56 -6.64 -61.74
N CYS A 183 2.67 -7.37 -61.07
CA CYS A 183 3.02 -8.69 -60.50
C CYS A 183 2.44 -9.83 -61.36
N SER A 184 3.11 -10.16 -62.45
CA SER A 184 2.93 -11.43 -63.16
C SER A 184 3.54 -12.56 -62.33
N GLY A 185 2.74 -13.29 -61.54
CA GLY A 185 3.32 -14.42 -60.81
C GLY A 185 2.44 -15.31 -59.94
N CYS A 186 1.14 -15.07 -59.75
CA CYS A 186 0.32 -15.98 -58.93
C CYS A 186 -0.75 -16.69 -59.77
N GLN A 187 -0.37 -17.82 -60.36
CA GLN A 187 -1.34 -18.85 -60.77
C GLN A 187 -1.60 -19.75 -59.55
N ASN A 188 -2.85 -19.78 -59.08
CA ASN A 188 -3.29 -20.76 -58.08
C ASN A 188 -3.48 -22.14 -58.74
N PRO A 189 -3.11 -23.26 -58.08
CA PRO A 189 -3.71 -24.56 -58.35
C PRO A 189 -5.16 -24.65 -57.86
#